data_AF-A0A9E1WG59-F1
#
_entry.id   AF-A0A9E1WG59-F1
#
_cell.length_a   1.000
_cell.length_b   1.000
_cell.length_c   1.000
_cell.angle_alpha   90.00
_cell.angle_beta   90.00
_cell.angle_gamma   90.00
#
_symmetry.space_group_name_H-M   'P 1'
#
loop_
_entity.id
_entity.type
_entity.pdbx_description
1 polymer ?
#
loop_
_entity_poly.entity_id
_entity_poly.type
_entity_poly.pdbx_seq_one_letter_code
_entity_poly.pdbx_strand_id
1 'polypeptide(L)'
;MKRRSFIINSGGALFSLPLFARTQNLPFLNQIGIQLYTLRKPISVDLPSTIKEVAKAGYKQVEPYGFPSPQAVTMIKRARENGMQVHSSHFDWNA
;
A
#
# COMPACT_ATOMS: atom_id res chain seq x y z
N MET A 1 -10.41 4.46 -50.14
CA MET A 1 -10.87 3.96 -48.82
C MET A 1 -11.45 5.11 -48.00
N LYS A 2 -12.62 4.95 -47.38
CA LYS A 2 -13.26 6.03 -46.58
C LYS A 2 -12.62 6.10 -45.18
N ARG A 3 -12.09 7.27 -44.80
CA ARG A 3 -11.43 7.53 -43.48
C ARG A 3 -12.25 7.06 -42.28
N ARG A 4 -13.59 7.20 -42.34
CA ARG A 4 -14.51 6.75 -41.29
C ARG A 4 -14.51 5.23 -41.11
N SER A 5 -14.47 4.47 -42.20
CA SER A 5 -14.41 3.00 -42.16
C SER A 5 -13.08 2.50 -41.59
N PHE A 6 -11.99 3.24 -41.83
CA PHE A 6 -10.69 2.91 -41.24
C PHE A 6 -10.70 3.06 -39.72
N ILE A 7 -11.19 4.18 -39.17
CA ILE A 7 -11.26 4.40 -37.72
C ILE A 7 -12.13 3.35 -37.01
N ILE A 8 -13.28 3.01 -37.60
CA ILE A 8 -14.20 2.00 -37.05
C ILE A 8 -13.55 0.61 -37.04
N ASN A 9 -12.87 0.20 -38.13
CA ASN A 9 -12.19 -1.09 -38.18
C ASN A 9 -10.92 -1.14 -37.33
N SER A 10 -10.25 -0.01 -37.10
CA SER A 10 -9.02 0.07 -36.28
C SER A 10 -9.32 0.03 -34.78
N GLY A 11 -10.42 0.64 -34.34
CA GLY A 11 -10.79 0.71 -32.92
C GLY A 11 -11.19 -0.63 -32.30
N GLY A 12 -11.71 -1.57 -33.11
CA GLY A 12 -12.12 -2.90 -32.64
C GLY A 12 -10.95 -3.79 -32.18
N ALA A 13 -9.73 -3.56 -32.69
CA ALA A 13 -8.56 -4.39 -32.39
C ALA A 13 -7.90 -4.07 -31.02
N LEU A 14 -8.27 -2.97 -30.36
CA LEU A 14 -7.68 -2.58 -29.06
C LEU A 14 -8.37 -3.21 -27.85
N PHE A 15 -9.54 -3.83 -28.02
CA PHE A 15 -10.28 -4.48 -26.92
C PHE A 15 -9.85 -5.92 -26.65
N SER A 16 -8.99 -6.52 -27.48
CA SER A 16 -8.49 -7.88 -27.30
C SER A 16 -7.17 -7.96 -26.52
N LEU A 17 -6.77 -6.89 -25.81
CA LEU A 17 -5.69 -6.99 -24.84
C LEU A 17 -6.06 -8.08 -23.82
N PRO A 18 -5.23 -9.11 -23.62
CA PRO A 18 -5.56 -10.17 -22.69
C PRO A 18 -5.52 -9.60 -21.28
N LEU A 19 -6.69 -9.35 -20.68
CA LEU A 19 -6.83 -9.09 -19.24
C LEU A 19 -6.26 -10.24 -18.37
N PHE A 20 -5.89 -11.36 -18.99
CA PHE A 20 -5.31 -12.56 -18.37
C PHE A 20 -3.84 -12.41 -17.94
N ALA A 21 -3.14 -11.32 -18.29
CA ALA A 21 -1.79 -11.07 -17.79
C ALA A 21 -1.73 -10.82 -16.27
N ARG A 22 -2.87 -10.52 -15.63
CA ARG A 22 -2.96 -10.40 -14.17
C ARG A 22 -3.14 -11.79 -13.55
N THR A 23 -2.02 -12.44 -13.23
CA THR A 23 -2.05 -13.56 -12.28
C THR A 23 -2.61 -13.07 -10.95
N GLN A 24 -3.76 -13.64 -10.56
CA GLN A 24 -4.56 -13.14 -9.43
C GLN A 24 -3.95 -13.47 -8.06
N ASN A 25 -2.96 -14.36 -7.98
CA ASN A 25 -2.38 -14.85 -6.74
C ASN A 25 -0.85 -14.89 -6.81
N LEU A 26 -0.23 -13.73 -7.00
CA LEU A 26 1.21 -13.59 -6.81
C LEU A 26 1.53 -13.65 -5.31
N PRO A 27 2.38 -14.58 -4.84
CA PRO A 27 2.64 -14.78 -3.41
C PRO A 27 3.20 -13.52 -2.74
N PHE A 28 3.93 -12.69 -3.49
CA PHE A 28 4.55 -11.46 -2.97
C PHE A 28 3.55 -10.32 -2.72
N LEU A 29 2.36 -10.32 -3.31
CA LEU A 29 1.37 -9.26 -3.09
C LEU A 29 0.90 -9.23 -1.63
N ASN A 30 0.90 -10.39 -0.97
CA ASN A 30 0.57 -10.50 0.46
C ASN A 30 1.74 -10.13 1.39
N GLN A 31 2.88 -9.72 0.82
CA GLN A 31 4.10 -9.40 1.56
C GLN A 31 4.50 -7.92 1.42
N ILE A 32 3.69 -7.10 0.74
CA ILE A 32 4.01 -5.69 0.51
C ILE A 32 3.95 -4.94 1.84
N GLY A 33 5.10 -4.37 2.23
CA GLY A 33 5.28 -3.55 3.41
C GLY A 33 5.54 -2.08 3.11
N ILE A 34 5.33 -1.22 4.12
CA ILE A 34 5.69 0.20 4.08
C ILE A 34 6.36 0.66 5.37
N GLN A 35 7.44 1.44 5.24
CA GLN A 35 8.05 2.15 6.36
C GLN A 35 7.24 3.43 6.65
N LEU A 36 6.63 3.47 7.84
CA LEU A 36 5.68 4.50 8.28
C LEU A 36 6.29 5.90 8.36
N TYR A 37 7.61 6.06 8.43
CA TYR A 37 8.26 7.37 8.37
C TYR A 37 7.97 8.13 7.05
N THR A 38 7.66 7.40 5.98
CA THR A 38 7.17 7.95 4.70
C THR A 38 5.90 8.79 4.92
N LEU A 39 5.08 8.40 5.89
CA LEU A 39 3.80 9.00 6.25
C LEU A 39 3.88 9.81 7.56
N ARG A 40 5.07 10.22 8.01
CA ARG A 40 5.24 10.96 9.27
C ARG A 40 4.38 12.23 9.39
N LYS A 41 4.16 12.94 8.27
CA LYS A 41 3.31 14.15 8.23
C LYS A 41 1.84 13.82 8.52
N PRO A 42 1.15 12.95 7.76
CA PRO A 42 -0.22 12.57 8.11
C PRO A 42 -0.31 11.85 9.47
N ILE A 43 0.69 11.04 9.87
CA ILE A 43 0.75 10.43 11.20
C ILE A 43 0.80 11.49 12.31
N SER A 44 1.53 12.59 12.13
CA SER A 44 1.57 13.69 13.11
C SER A 44 0.25 14.44 13.24
N VAL A 45 -0.64 14.35 12.24
CA VAL A 45 -1.98 14.95 12.27
C VAL A 45 -2.98 13.98 12.90
N ASP A 46 -3.05 12.75 12.38
CA ASP A 46 -3.95 11.71 12.87
C ASP A 46 -3.36 10.31 12.61
N LEU A 47 -2.70 9.77 13.62
CA LEU A 47 -2.08 8.44 13.55
C LEU A 47 -3.12 7.33 13.33
N PRO A 48 -4.20 7.17 14.14
CA PRO A 48 -5.15 6.09 13.94
C PRO A 48 -5.79 6.08 12.55
N SER A 49 -6.22 7.25 12.05
CA SER A 49 -6.82 7.36 10.73
C SER A 49 -5.81 7.03 9.63
N THR A 50 -4.59 7.56 9.71
CA THR A 50 -3.54 7.26 8.72
C THR A 50 -3.25 5.77 8.62
N ILE A 51 -3.11 5.06 9.76
CA ILE A 51 -2.84 3.61 9.76
C ILE A 51 -4.01 2.82 9.17
N LYS A 52 -5.25 3.25 9.41
CA LYS A 52 -6.44 2.64 8.80
C LYS A 52 -6.43 2.79 7.28
N GLU A 53 -6.05 3.96 6.76
CA GLU A 53 -5.94 4.19 5.32
C GLU A 53 -4.80 3.39 4.68
N VAL A 54 -3.68 3.17 5.39
CA VAL A 54 -2.60 2.27 4.93
C VAL A 54 -3.11 0.84 4.73
N ALA A 55 -3.87 0.31 5.69
CA ALA A 55 -4.46 -1.02 5.56
C ALA A 55 -5.46 -1.09 4.40
N LYS A 56 -6.31 -0.06 4.25
CA LYS A 56 -7.26 0.04 3.13
C LYS A 56 -6.57 0.14 1.77
N ALA A 57 -5.42 0.80 1.69
CA ALA A 57 -4.61 0.88 0.48
C ALA A 57 -4.00 -0.47 0.07
N GLY A 58 -4.06 -1.49 0.95
CA GLY A 58 -3.71 -2.87 0.62
C GLY A 58 -2.36 -3.33 1.16
N TYR A 59 -1.63 -2.48 1.90
CA TYR A 59 -0.40 -2.89 2.57
C TYR A 59 -0.68 -3.98 3.60
N LYS A 60 0.22 -4.97 3.67
CA LYS A 60 0.09 -6.12 4.58
C LYS A 60 1.05 -6.06 5.76
N GLN A 61 2.11 -5.30 5.62
CA GLN A 61 3.14 -5.15 6.63
C GLN A 61 3.47 -3.67 6.82
N VAL A 62 3.87 -3.29 8.03
CA VAL A 62 4.39 -1.95 8.30
C VAL A 62 5.63 -2.02 9.16
N GLU A 63 6.51 -1.05 8.95
CA GLU A 63 7.67 -0.81 9.80
C GLU A 63 7.49 0.54 10.52
N PRO A 64 7.29 0.55 11.85
CA PRO A 64 7.22 1.77 12.66
C PRO A 64 8.60 2.42 12.85
N TYR A 65 8.58 3.64 13.39
CA TYR A 65 9.79 4.39 13.72
C TYR A 65 9.72 4.96 15.14
N GLY A 66 10.90 5.30 15.69
CA GLY A 66 11.03 5.97 16.98
C GLY A 66 10.72 5.06 18.16
N PHE A 67 10.91 3.75 18.04
CA PHE A 67 10.81 2.85 19.18
C PHE A 67 11.96 3.15 20.18
N PRO A 68 11.74 3.15 21.51
CA PRO A 68 10.54 2.69 22.25
C PRO A 68 9.49 3.77 22.61
N SER A 69 9.34 4.84 21.82
CA SER A 69 8.39 5.91 22.16
C SER A 69 6.92 5.44 22.24
N PRO A 70 6.06 6.14 23.01
CA PRO A 70 4.61 5.87 23.04
C PRO A 70 3.95 5.94 21.66
N GLN A 71 4.45 6.82 20.78
CA GLN A 71 3.98 6.92 19.40
C GLN A 71 4.27 5.63 18.63
N ALA A 72 5.48 5.08 18.75
CA ALA A 72 5.87 3.82 18.11
C ALA A 72 4.99 2.65 18.60
N VAL A 73 4.77 2.56 19.91
CA VAL A 73 3.86 1.55 20.49
C VAL A 73 2.44 1.70 19.95
N THR A 74 1.97 2.94 19.79
CA THR A 74 0.65 3.23 19.21
C THR A 74 0.59 2.81 17.74
N MET A 75 1.62 3.07 16.94
CA MET A 75 1.72 2.60 15.56
C MET A 75 1.62 1.07 15.47
N ILE A 76 2.38 0.36 16.31
CA ILE A 76 2.36 -1.11 16.38
C ILE A 76 0.95 -1.62 16.70
N LYS A 77 0.32 -1.07 17.75
CA LYS A 77 -1.02 -1.47 18.18
C LYS A 77 -2.06 -1.24 17.08
N ARG A 78 -2.09 -0.03 16.50
CA ARG A 78 -3.05 0.31 15.45
C ARG A 78 -2.85 -0.51 14.18
N ALA A 79 -1.61 -0.82 13.81
CA ALA A 79 -1.34 -1.65 12.65
C ALA A 79 -1.90 -3.07 12.82
N ARG A 80 -1.68 -3.68 13.99
CA ARG A 80 -2.20 -5.01 14.32
C ARG A 80 -3.73 -5.03 14.40
N GLU A 81 -4.35 -4.01 14.99
CA GLU A 81 -5.82 -3.85 15.02
C GLU A 81 -6.43 -3.77 13.62
N ASN A 82 -5.71 -3.24 12.63
CA ASN A 82 -6.14 -3.18 11.24
C ASN A 82 -5.68 -4.38 10.39
N GLY A 83 -5.21 -5.47 11.02
CA GLY A 83 -4.85 -6.72 10.34
C GLY A 83 -3.52 -6.71 9.60
N MET A 84 -2.68 -5.70 9.82
CA MET A 84 -1.32 -5.64 9.26
C MET A 84 -0.31 -6.27 10.21
N GLN A 85 0.74 -6.85 9.64
CA GLN A 85 1.87 -7.41 10.39
C GLN A 85 2.92 -6.34 10.68
N VAL A 86 3.66 -6.52 11.77
CA VAL A 86 4.77 -5.64 12.16
C VAL A 86 5.97 -6.52 12.44
N HIS A 87 6.92 -6.57 11.49
CA HIS A 87 8.09 -7.44 11.57
C HIS A 87 9.38 -6.71 11.94
N SER A 88 9.41 -5.39 11.75
CA SER A 88 10.57 -4.53 11.98
C SER A 88 10.15 -3.23 12.64
N SER A 89 11.11 -2.49 13.21
CA SER A 89 10.92 -1.12 13.69
C SER A 89 12.28 -0.41 13.68
N HIS A 90 12.29 0.87 13.32
CA HIS A 90 13.45 1.72 13.55
C HIS A 90 13.55 2.09 15.03
N PHE A 91 14.73 1.80 15.60
CA PHE A 91 15.09 2.08 16.98
C PHE A 91 15.85 3.40 17.04
N ASP A 92 15.51 4.26 18.00
CA ASP A 92 16.31 5.43 18.32
C ASP A 92 17.04 5.17 19.64
N TRP A 93 18.37 5.02 19.57
CA TRP A 93 19.20 4.71 20.72
C TRP A 93 19.36 5.88 21.69
N ASN A 94 19.13 7.12 21.23
CA ASN A 94 19.36 8.33 22.00
C ASN A 94 18.07 9.05 22.40
N ALA A 95 16.90 8.43 22.20
CA ALA A 95 15.59 9.02 22.45
C ALA A 95 15.21 9.12 23.94
#